data_AF-A0A4P7PRQ3-F1
#
_entry.id   AF-A0A4P7PRQ3-F1
#
_cell.length_a   1.000
_cell.length_b   1.000
_cell.length_c   1.000
_cell.angle_alpha   90.00
_cell.angle_beta   90.00
_cell.angle_gamma   90.00
#
_symmetry.space_group_name_H-M   'P 1'
#
loop_
_entity.id
_entity.type
_entity.pdbx_description
1 polymer ?
#
loop_
_entity_poly.entity_id
_entity_poly.type
_entity_poly.pdbx_seq_one_letter_code
_entity_poly.pdbx_strand_id
1 'polypeptide(L)'
;MVLSRFWLAIFVSSIAFVIFSLCIGSSYTIDNVLNGKKDDPILISEKYLEQLPKFIMDSIKKAPEQTMIINRDTLNADTTYVYKAKTVKIYSGIQKSDGLLPTCKNTLLDIILPLIAYLAFFCGLMQLLIISGASEKLAKALSPVFVKVFPTVPRNHPSISYMTLNFAANFLGLDSAATPFGLKAMESLQEINPEKDKASDAQIMFMCLHASGLTLIATSIIGYRAAANATNPADVMLPCIITSFIGTIAAFLIVGIKQKINFKSASLIVVLMGLIAGIVGLLMYVNQLDLIGKNYFTSNLSALILVVIIAFTLIFSFVKEKKFVEAKTTVFEAFVSGANNGIKTGVTIFPYVLGMLVAISLFRNSGLFEIISNWIAFGFSSMGVSKGITDALPVAILRPFSSAGSRGFLIDSMNTFGADSLTGRLSSIFQCSAESTFYVIAVYFGSINVKNTRYTLGTMLLVDLICVITAIFVASWFF
;
A
#
# COMPACT_ATOMS: atom_id res chain seq x y z
N MET A 1 14.25 5.94 13.82
CA MET A 1 13.88 6.67 15.07
C MET A 1 12.54 7.39 14.99
N VAL A 2 12.25 8.24 14.00
CA VAL A 2 10.98 9.01 13.92
C VAL A 2 9.74 8.11 13.84
N LEU A 3 9.75 7.07 13.01
CA LEU A 3 8.62 6.15 12.88
C LEU A 3 8.31 5.37 14.17
N SER A 4 9.35 4.94 14.91
CA SER A 4 9.17 4.28 16.20
C SER A 4 8.50 5.21 17.22
N ARG A 5 8.85 6.50 17.21
CA ARG A 5 8.20 7.51 18.07
C ARG A 5 6.75 7.75 17.66
N PHE A 6 6.44 7.77 16.36
CA PHE A 6 5.06 7.89 15.87
C PHE A 6 4.17 6.75 16.37
N TRP A 7 4.62 5.50 16.20
CA TRP A 7 3.86 4.33 16.67
C TRP A 7 3.73 4.28 18.19
N LEU A 8 4.80 4.60 18.91
CA LEU A 8 4.76 4.70 20.37
C LEU A 8 3.76 5.78 20.82
N ALA A 9 3.75 6.94 20.16
CA ALA A 9 2.83 8.03 20.47
C ALA A 9 1.37 7.59 20.25
N ILE A 10 1.04 6.97 19.12
CA ILE A 10 -0.29 6.40 18.86
C ILE A 10 -0.67 5.39 19.95
N PHE A 11 0.23 4.47 20.28
CA PHE A 11 -0.05 3.42 21.25
C PHE A 11 -0.32 3.99 22.64
N VAL A 12 0.57 4.86 23.12
CA VAL A 12 0.46 5.52 24.44
C VAL A 12 -0.75 6.45 24.50
N SER A 13 -1.03 7.23 23.45
CA SER A 13 -2.19 8.12 23.42
C SER A 13 -3.50 7.32 23.43
N SER A 14 -3.55 6.18 22.75
CA SER A 14 -4.72 5.31 22.72
C SER A 14 -4.98 4.68 24.09
N ILE A 15 -3.93 4.18 24.76
CA ILE A 15 -4.04 3.66 26.14
C ILE A 15 -4.50 4.76 27.09
N ALA A 16 -3.87 5.92 27.04
CA ALA A 16 -4.23 7.05 27.89
C ALA A 16 -5.69 7.47 27.68
N PHE A 17 -6.15 7.51 26.43
CA PHE A 17 -7.54 7.85 26.10
C PHE A 17 -8.54 6.78 26.59
N VAL A 18 -8.21 5.49 26.47
CA VAL A 18 -9.04 4.39 26.99
C VAL A 18 -9.15 4.47 28.52
N ILE A 19 -8.03 4.67 29.22
CA ILE A 19 -8.01 4.79 30.69
C ILE A 19 -8.82 6.02 31.13
N PHE A 20 -8.61 7.15 30.46
CA PHE A 20 -9.34 8.39 30.74
C PHE A 20 -10.85 8.22 30.51
N SER A 21 -11.24 7.56 29.42
CA SER A 21 -12.64 7.25 29.09
C SER A 21 -13.29 6.33 30.12
N LEU A 22 -12.53 5.35 30.65
CA LEU A 22 -12.99 4.53 31.76
C LEU A 22 -13.17 5.36 33.04
N CYS A 23 -12.21 6.24 33.37
CA CYS A 23 -12.28 7.07 34.57
C CYS A 23 -13.45 8.07 34.56
N ILE A 24 -13.86 8.56 33.39
CA ILE A 24 -15.00 9.48 33.23
C ILE A 24 -16.34 8.73 33.10
N GLY A 25 -16.31 7.40 32.99
CA GLY A 25 -17.50 6.57 32.85
C GLY A 25 -18.14 6.63 31.45
N SER A 26 -17.42 7.13 30.44
CA SER A 26 -17.88 7.11 29.04
C SER A 26 -17.77 5.74 28.39
N SER A 27 -16.90 4.87 28.92
CA SER A 27 -16.77 3.46 28.52
C SER A 27 -17.09 2.54 29.69
N TYR A 28 -18.01 1.59 29.51
CA TYR A 28 -18.44 0.68 30.59
C TYR A 28 -17.39 -0.39 30.92
N THR A 29 -16.69 -0.94 29.92
CA THR A 29 -15.58 -1.87 30.12
C THR A 29 -14.42 -1.58 29.16
N ILE A 30 -13.22 -2.03 29.53
CA ILE A 30 -12.05 -2.12 28.63
C ILE A 30 -12.04 -3.47 27.87
N ASP A 31 -12.91 -4.42 28.26
CA ASP A 31 -12.92 -5.77 27.70
C ASP A 31 -13.13 -5.76 26.17
N ASN A 32 -14.01 -4.88 25.67
CA ASN A 32 -14.23 -4.73 24.22
C ASN A 32 -12.96 -4.31 23.47
N VAL A 33 -12.06 -3.54 24.10
CA VAL A 33 -10.79 -3.11 23.53
C VAL A 33 -9.78 -4.27 23.45
N LEU A 34 -9.85 -5.22 24.39
CA LEU A 34 -8.92 -6.35 24.47
C LEU A 34 -9.42 -7.59 23.73
N ASN A 35 -10.69 -7.94 23.92
CA ASN A 35 -11.31 -9.21 23.52
C ASN A 35 -12.47 -9.06 22.54
N GLY A 36 -13.00 -7.85 22.32
CA GLY A 36 -14.12 -7.63 21.42
C GLY A 36 -13.80 -8.07 19.99
N LYS A 37 -14.78 -8.57 19.25
CA LYS A 37 -14.61 -8.85 17.82
C LYS A 37 -15.29 -7.79 16.99
N LYS A 38 -14.78 -7.55 15.78
CA LYS A 38 -15.42 -6.65 14.83
C LYS A 38 -16.90 -7.04 14.67
N ASP A 39 -17.75 -6.01 14.61
CA ASP A 39 -19.20 -6.09 14.47
C ASP A 39 -19.96 -6.63 15.69
N ASP A 40 -19.27 -7.00 16.79
CA ASP A 40 -19.93 -7.35 18.06
C ASP A 40 -20.62 -6.11 18.67
N PRO A 41 -21.79 -6.28 19.32
CA PRO A 41 -22.47 -5.19 20.00
C PRO A 41 -21.66 -4.71 21.22
N ILE A 42 -21.52 -3.38 21.36
CA ILE A 42 -20.73 -2.78 22.44
C ILE A 42 -21.60 -2.63 23.69
N LEU A 43 -21.16 -3.24 24.79
CA LEU A 43 -21.79 -3.09 26.11
C LEU A 43 -21.55 -1.67 26.65
N ILE A 44 -22.62 -0.90 26.86
CA ILE A 44 -22.55 0.49 27.34
C ILE A 44 -22.99 0.66 28.80
N SER A 45 -23.74 -0.30 29.34
CA SER A 45 -24.19 -0.26 30.74
C SER A 45 -24.76 -1.61 31.17
N GLU A 46 -24.73 -1.88 32.47
CA GLU A 46 -25.45 -2.99 33.11
C GLU A 46 -26.26 -2.43 34.28
N LYS A 47 -27.55 -2.78 34.33
CA LYS A 47 -28.48 -2.31 35.35
C LYS A 47 -29.31 -3.46 35.89
N TYR A 48 -29.76 -3.35 37.13
CA TYR A 48 -30.80 -4.26 37.64
C TYR A 48 -32.13 -3.95 36.95
N LEU A 49 -32.99 -4.96 36.79
CA LEU A 49 -34.26 -4.85 36.09
C LEU A 49 -35.16 -3.73 36.66
N GLU A 50 -35.09 -3.51 37.97
CA GLU A 50 -35.86 -2.50 38.72
C GLU A 50 -35.40 -1.05 38.44
N GLN A 51 -34.19 -0.86 37.94
CA GLN A 51 -33.63 0.44 37.61
C GLN A 51 -33.99 0.91 36.19
N LEU A 52 -34.71 0.09 35.43
CA LEU A 52 -35.16 0.41 34.08
C LEU A 52 -36.57 1.01 34.06
N PRO A 53 -36.89 1.85 33.06
CA PRO A 53 -38.26 2.31 32.84
C PRO A 53 -39.25 1.14 32.74
N LYS A 54 -40.44 1.30 33.33
CA LYS A 54 -41.47 0.24 33.37
C LYS A 54 -41.78 -0.37 32.00
N PHE A 55 -41.81 0.46 30.95
CA PHE A 55 -42.09 -0.03 29.59
C PHE A 55 -41.02 -1.02 29.09
N ILE A 56 -39.74 -0.78 29.39
CA ILE A 56 -38.64 -1.68 29.00
C ILE A 56 -38.72 -2.98 29.79
N MET A 57 -38.96 -2.88 31.09
CA MET A 57 -39.12 -4.04 31.96
C MET A 57 -40.26 -4.95 31.49
N ASP A 58 -41.42 -4.38 31.16
CA ASP A 58 -42.60 -5.13 30.73
C ASP A 58 -42.39 -5.76 29.35
N SER A 59 -41.71 -5.06 28.44
CA SER A 59 -41.36 -5.57 27.12
C SER A 59 -40.32 -6.70 27.17
N ILE A 60 -39.27 -6.57 27.99
CA ILE A 60 -38.28 -7.64 28.20
C ILE A 60 -38.96 -8.89 28.78
N LYS A 61 -39.87 -8.76 29.75
CA LYS A 61 -40.59 -9.90 30.34
C LYS A 61 -41.52 -10.61 29.35
N LYS A 62 -42.05 -9.90 28.35
CA LYS A 62 -42.95 -10.43 27.33
C LYS A 62 -42.23 -11.03 26.11
N ALA A 63 -40.95 -10.68 25.89
CA ALA A 63 -40.18 -11.15 24.77
C ALA A 63 -39.71 -12.61 24.97
N PRO A 64 -39.81 -13.48 23.95
CA PRO A 64 -39.47 -14.90 24.07
C PRO A 64 -37.99 -15.16 24.43
N GLU A 65 -37.07 -14.27 24.06
CA GLU A 65 -35.65 -14.34 24.43
C GLU A 65 -35.23 -13.32 25.49
N GLN A 66 -36.20 -12.74 26.22
CA GLN A 66 -35.96 -11.70 27.22
C GLN A 66 -35.05 -10.55 26.72
N THR A 67 -35.19 -10.25 25.44
CA THR A 67 -34.40 -9.26 24.71
C THR A 67 -35.33 -8.23 24.11
N MET A 68 -34.98 -6.96 24.25
CA MET A 68 -35.71 -5.85 23.65
C MET A 68 -34.76 -5.00 22.82
N ILE A 69 -35.19 -4.66 21.61
CA ILE A 69 -34.45 -3.79 20.70
C ILE A 69 -35.27 -2.51 20.55
N ILE A 70 -34.63 -1.34 20.74
CA ILE A 70 -35.28 -0.04 20.59
C ILE A 70 -34.68 0.68 19.38
N ASN A 71 -35.48 0.79 18.32
CA ASN A 71 -35.03 1.36 17.07
C ASN A 71 -35.21 2.87 17.03
N ARG A 72 -34.10 3.61 17.00
CA ARG A 72 -34.10 5.08 16.93
C ARG A 72 -33.53 5.62 15.62
N ASP A 73 -32.75 4.82 14.89
CA ASP A 73 -32.08 5.20 13.64
C ASP A 73 -31.93 3.96 12.76
N THR A 74 -32.17 4.06 11.45
CA THR A 74 -32.08 2.94 10.50
C THR A 74 -30.65 2.63 10.07
N LEU A 75 -29.65 3.44 10.47
CA LEU A 75 -28.24 3.35 10.02
C LEU A 75 -27.24 2.88 11.10
N ASN A 76 -27.64 2.69 12.36
CA ASN A 76 -26.79 2.20 13.46
C ASN A 76 -27.52 1.14 14.30
N ALA A 77 -26.78 0.21 14.91
CA ALA A 77 -27.37 -0.82 15.75
C ALA A 77 -28.13 -0.21 16.94
N ASP A 78 -29.42 -0.48 16.93
CA ASP A 78 -30.42 -0.14 17.93
C ASP A 78 -29.97 -0.48 19.36
N THR A 79 -30.42 0.31 20.35
CA THR A 79 -30.11 0.00 21.75
C THR A 79 -30.77 -1.32 22.12
N THR A 80 -29.94 -2.32 22.40
CA THR A 80 -30.39 -3.70 22.67
C THR A 80 -30.26 -3.98 24.15
N TYR A 81 -31.35 -4.41 24.78
CA TYR A 81 -31.44 -4.74 26.19
C TYR A 81 -31.58 -6.25 26.31
N VAL A 82 -30.58 -6.91 26.90
CA VAL A 82 -30.56 -8.36 27.09
C VAL A 82 -30.60 -8.65 28.59
N TYR A 83 -31.66 -9.29 29.07
CA TYR A 83 -31.72 -9.73 30.45
C TYR A 83 -30.99 -11.07 30.60
N LYS A 84 -30.00 -11.12 31.49
CA LYS A 84 -29.24 -12.34 31.79
C LYS A 84 -28.76 -12.29 33.23
N ALA A 85 -28.91 -13.40 33.96
CA ALA A 85 -28.39 -13.55 35.33
C ALA A 85 -28.79 -12.41 36.30
N LYS A 86 -30.07 -12.01 36.30
CA LYS A 86 -30.67 -10.95 37.15
C LYS A 86 -30.27 -9.51 36.83
N THR A 87 -29.46 -9.29 35.80
CA THR A 87 -29.11 -7.95 35.29
C THR A 87 -29.60 -7.79 33.84
N VAL A 88 -29.77 -6.54 33.41
CA VAL A 88 -30.01 -6.18 32.01
C VAL A 88 -28.75 -5.51 31.48
N LYS A 89 -28.16 -6.16 30.47
CA LYS A 89 -27.03 -5.64 29.71
C LYS A 89 -27.57 -4.78 28.58
N ILE A 90 -27.09 -3.55 28.51
CA ILE A 90 -27.50 -2.56 27.52
C ILE A 90 -26.36 -2.41 26.52
N TYR A 91 -26.64 -2.76 25.26
CA TYR A 91 -25.72 -2.65 24.16
C TYR A 91 -26.13 -1.52 23.22
N SER A 92 -25.16 -0.81 22.64
CA SER A 92 -25.44 0.23 21.65
C SER A 92 -24.27 0.36 20.69
N GLY A 93 -24.56 0.43 19.39
CA GLY A 93 -23.54 0.44 18.36
C GLY A 93 -22.79 -0.89 18.25
N ILE A 94 -21.81 -0.91 17.35
CA ILE A 94 -21.00 -2.10 17.03
C ILE A 94 -19.52 -1.79 17.11
N GLN A 95 -18.76 -2.81 17.48
CA GLN A 95 -17.31 -2.79 17.52
C GLN A 95 -16.75 -2.57 16.11
N LYS A 96 -15.99 -1.49 15.91
CA LYS A 96 -15.51 -1.10 14.57
C LYS A 96 -14.28 -1.88 14.10
N SER A 97 -13.52 -2.46 15.03
CA SER A 97 -12.34 -3.28 14.77
C SER A 97 -12.18 -4.34 15.83
N ASP A 98 -11.57 -5.46 15.47
CA ASP A 98 -11.18 -6.49 16.43
C ASP A 98 -10.38 -5.88 17.58
N GLY A 99 -10.59 -6.39 18.78
CA GLY A 99 -9.81 -6.07 19.98
C GLY A 99 -8.36 -6.56 19.83
N LEU A 100 -7.53 -6.18 20.79
CA LEU A 100 -6.09 -6.45 20.76
C LEU A 100 -5.75 -7.93 20.57
N LEU A 101 -6.39 -8.84 21.33
CA LEU A 101 -6.10 -10.27 21.29
C LEU A 101 -6.64 -10.97 20.04
N PRO A 102 -7.92 -10.75 19.62
CA PRO A 102 -8.39 -11.25 18.32
C PRO A 102 -7.53 -10.74 17.15
N THR A 103 -7.10 -9.48 17.18
CA THR A 103 -6.22 -8.91 16.14
C THR A 103 -4.91 -9.67 16.02
N CYS A 104 -4.28 -10.04 17.14
CA CYS A 104 -3.05 -10.86 17.12
C CYS A 104 -3.25 -12.19 16.39
N LYS A 105 -4.35 -12.89 16.69
CA LYS A 105 -4.69 -14.18 16.10
C LYS A 105 -5.00 -14.04 14.60
N ASN A 106 -5.93 -13.14 14.26
CA ASN A 106 -6.44 -12.97 12.90
C ASN A 106 -5.34 -12.44 11.97
N THR A 107 -4.42 -11.61 12.47
CA THR A 107 -3.25 -11.17 11.70
C THR A 107 -2.42 -12.34 11.20
N LEU A 108 -2.18 -13.36 12.04
CA LEU A 108 -1.41 -14.52 11.61
C LEU A 108 -2.22 -15.40 10.65
N LEU A 109 -3.43 -15.77 11.05
CA LEU A 109 -4.22 -16.79 10.35
C LEU A 109 -4.82 -16.28 9.04
N ASP A 110 -5.41 -15.09 9.07
CA ASP A 110 -6.26 -14.60 7.97
C ASP A 110 -5.48 -13.71 7.00
N ILE A 111 -4.36 -13.13 7.46
CA ILE A 111 -3.56 -12.22 6.63
C ILE A 111 -2.22 -12.85 6.26
N ILE A 112 -1.40 -13.23 7.24
CA ILE A 112 0.00 -13.57 7.01
C ILE A 112 0.17 -14.92 6.32
N LEU A 113 -0.59 -15.95 6.73
CA LEU A 113 -0.53 -17.26 6.08
C LEU A 113 -0.95 -17.20 4.60
N PRO A 114 -2.10 -16.60 4.23
CA PRO A 114 -2.46 -16.38 2.83
C PRO A 114 -1.42 -15.54 2.08
N LEU A 115 -0.95 -14.45 2.69
CA LEU A 115 0.06 -13.59 2.08
C LEU A 115 1.36 -14.34 1.77
N ILE A 116 1.84 -15.21 2.68
CA ILE A 116 3.02 -16.05 2.45
C ILE A 116 2.83 -16.92 1.22
N ALA A 117 1.64 -17.52 1.05
CA ALA A 117 1.34 -18.35 -0.12
C ALA A 117 1.38 -17.54 -1.42
N TYR A 118 0.77 -16.35 -1.45
CA TYR A 118 0.78 -15.48 -2.62
C TYR A 118 2.18 -14.96 -2.94
N LEU A 119 2.95 -14.53 -1.92
CA LEU A 119 4.33 -14.10 -2.08
C LEU A 119 5.22 -15.23 -2.59
N ALA A 120 5.06 -16.45 -2.07
CA ALA A 120 5.79 -17.62 -2.56
C ALA A 120 5.53 -17.86 -4.06
N PHE A 121 4.26 -17.82 -4.48
CA PHE A 121 3.92 -18.00 -5.89
C PHE A 121 4.55 -16.93 -6.79
N PHE A 122 4.34 -15.65 -6.46
CA PHE A 122 4.85 -14.55 -7.27
C PHE A 122 6.39 -14.46 -7.25
N CYS A 123 7.04 -14.66 -6.10
CA CYS A 123 8.50 -14.70 -6.01
C CYS A 123 9.08 -15.87 -6.82
N GLY A 124 8.37 -17.00 -6.91
CA GLY A 124 8.72 -18.11 -7.79
C GLY A 124 8.75 -17.69 -9.26
N LEU A 125 7.67 -17.08 -9.77
CA LEU A 125 7.61 -16.56 -11.14
C LEU A 125 8.69 -15.51 -11.42
N MET A 126 8.91 -14.63 -10.46
CA MET A 126 9.92 -13.59 -10.51
C MET A 126 11.34 -14.15 -10.63
N GLN A 127 11.66 -15.24 -9.92
CA GLN A 127 12.94 -15.92 -10.05
C GLN A 127 13.14 -16.50 -11.46
N LEU A 128 12.07 -16.95 -12.12
CA LEU A 128 12.14 -17.43 -13.49
C LEU A 128 12.49 -16.31 -14.48
N LEU A 129 11.94 -15.10 -14.29
CA LEU A 129 12.26 -13.92 -15.11
C LEU A 129 13.72 -13.49 -14.94
N ILE A 130 14.26 -13.59 -13.71
CA ILE A 130 15.67 -13.30 -13.42
C ILE A 130 16.58 -14.28 -14.16
N ILE A 131 16.40 -15.60 -13.98
CA ILE A 131 17.34 -16.59 -14.56
C ILE A 131 17.20 -16.69 -16.09
N SER A 132 15.99 -16.56 -16.63
CA SER A 132 15.79 -16.47 -18.10
C SER A 132 16.40 -15.20 -18.71
N GLY A 133 16.78 -14.25 -17.87
CA GLY A 133 17.36 -12.95 -18.18
C GLY A 133 16.41 -12.02 -18.93
N ALA A 134 15.13 -12.05 -18.54
CA ALA A 134 14.15 -11.08 -18.98
C ALA A 134 14.53 -9.67 -18.51
N SER A 135 15.02 -9.55 -17.27
CA SER A 135 15.47 -8.27 -16.68
C SER A 135 16.62 -7.63 -17.46
N GLU A 136 17.62 -8.39 -17.91
CA GLU A 136 18.72 -7.89 -18.73
C GLU A 136 18.25 -7.50 -20.13
N LYS A 137 17.29 -8.25 -20.70
CA LYS A 137 16.71 -7.90 -22.00
C LYS A 137 15.91 -6.60 -21.90
N LEU A 138 15.14 -6.42 -20.83
CA LEU A 138 14.43 -5.19 -20.54
C LEU A 138 15.39 -4.03 -20.28
N ALA A 139 16.43 -4.24 -19.48
CA ALA A 139 17.48 -3.23 -19.22
C ALA A 139 18.16 -2.78 -20.52
N LYS A 140 18.48 -3.72 -21.45
CA LYS A 140 19.00 -3.39 -22.78
C LYS A 140 18.02 -2.56 -23.61
N ALA A 141 16.72 -2.86 -23.55
CA ALA A 141 15.68 -2.08 -24.23
C ALA A 141 15.51 -0.67 -23.64
N LEU A 142 15.68 -0.51 -22.33
CA LEU A 142 15.58 0.77 -21.62
C LEU A 142 16.86 1.62 -21.71
N SER A 143 18.02 1.00 -21.92
CA SER A 143 19.33 1.68 -21.94
C SER A 143 19.42 2.93 -22.84
N PRO A 144 18.88 2.95 -24.08
CA PRO A 144 18.90 4.14 -24.93
C PRO A 144 18.19 5.36 -24.31
N VAL A 145 17.16 5.13 -23.50
CA VAL A 145 16.44 6.19 -22.76
C VAL A 145 17.32 6.68 -21.61
N PHE A 146 17.91 5.78 -20.83
CA PHE A 146 18.76 6.12 -19.68
C PHE A 146 19.98 6.96 -20.07
N VAL A 147 20.66 6.63 -21.18
CA VAL A 147 21.81 7.44 -21.65
C VAL A 147 21.42 8.91 -21.92
N LYS A 148 20.16 9.18 -22.26
CA LYS A 148 19.67 10.55 -22.51
C LYS A 148 19.12 11.22 -21.26
N VAL A 149 18.49 10.46 -20.36
CA VAL A 149 18.01 10.93 -19.06
C VAL A 149 19.17 11.32 -18.14
N PHE A 150 20.34 10.67 -18.29
CA PHE A 150 21.53 10.89 -17.48
C PHE A 150 22.70 11.46 -18.31
N PRO A 151 22.60 12.71 -18.81
CA PRO A 151 23.58 13.27 -19.76
C PRO A 151 24.99 13.44 -19.16
N THR A 152 25.11 13.53 -17.84
CA THR A 152 26.40 13.69 -17.14
C THR A 152 27.15 12.37 -16.96
N VAL A 153 26.53 11.23 -17.26
CA VAL A 153 27.14 9.90 -17.12
C VAL A 153 27.76 9.48 -18.45
N PRO A 154 29.05 9.06 -18.49
CA PRO A 154 29.69 8.64 -19.73
C PRO A 154 28.94 7.48 -20.41
N ARG A 155 28.89 7.52 -21.75
CA ARG A 155 28.35 6.40 -22.53
C ARG A 155 29.17 5.14 -22.23
N ASN A 156 28.49 4.04 -21.90
CA ASN A 156 29.07 2.75 -21.48
C ASN A 156 29.63 2.69 -20.03
N HIS A 157 29.40 3.71 -19.20
CA HIS A 157 29.75 3.61 -17.78
C HIS A 157 28.89 2.55 -17.08
N PRO A 158 29.45 1.72 -16.17
CA PRO A 158 28.72 0.67 -15.46
C PRO A 158 27.45 1.15 -14.74
N SER A 159 27.41 2.41 -14.29
CA SER A 159 26.23 2.98 -13.63
C SER A 159 24.98 2.89 -14.49
N ILE A 160 25.07 3.07 -15.82
CA ILE A 160 23.91 2.95 -16.71
C ILE A 160 23.31 1.54 -16.62
N SER A 161 24.16 0.52 -16.61
CA SER A 161 23.73 -0.88 -16.48
C SER A 161 23.09 -1.15 -15.12
N TYR A 162 23.70 -0.68 -14.02
CA TYR A 162 23.11 -0.87 -12.69
C TYR A 162 21.79 -0.12 -12.50
N MET A 163 21.69 1.12 -13.00
CA MET A 163 20.44 1.87 -12.99
C MET A 163 19.37 1.17 -13.82
N THR A 164 19.66 0.79 -15.07
CA THR A 164 18.67 0.11 -15.92
C THR A 164 18.23 -1.24 -15.35
N LEU A 165 19.11 -1.98 -14.68
CA LEU A 165 18.75 -3.21 -13.96
C LEU A 165 17.88 -2.94 -12.73
N ASN A 166 18.18 -1.90 -11.93
CA ASN A 166 17.34 -1.49 -10.81
C ASN A 166 15.92 -1.14 -11.28
N PHE A 167 15.80 -0.34 -12.35
CA PHE A 167 14.50 0.02 -12.92
C PHE A 167 13.78 -1.16 -13.55
N ALA A 168 14.48 -2.02 -14.30
CA ALA A 168 13.88 -3.23 -14.86
C ALA A 168 13.37 -4.18 -13.77
N ALA A 169 14.12 -4.31 -12.67
CA ALA A 169 13.72 -5.10 -11.52
C ALA A 169 12.47 -4.52 -10.84
N ASN A 170 12.46 -3.22 -10.52
CA ASN A 170 11.27 -2.58 -9.93
C ASN A 170 10.06 -2.65 -10.87
N PHE A 171 10.26 -2.42 -12.17
CA PHE A 171 9.23 -2.53 -13.19
C PHE A 171 8.57 -3.91 -13.21
N LEU A 172 9.34 -4.98 -13.05
CA LEU A 172 8.81 -6.34 -13.00
C LEU A 172 8.28 -6.76 -11.62
N GLY A 173 8.34 -5.88 -10.59
CA GLY A 173 7.94 -6.22 -9.22
C GLY A 173 8.97 -7.10 -8.48
N LEU A 174 10.25 -6.99 -8.86
CA LEU A 174 11.39 -7.69 -8.26
C LEU A 174 12.05 -6.86 -7.16
N ASP A 175 11.28 -6.35 -6.19
CA ASP A 175 11.73 -5.35 -5.19
C ASP A 175 13.02 -5.76 -4.44
N SER A 176 13.09 -7.04 -4.04
CA SER A 176 14.25 -7.62 -3.34
C SER A 176 15.52 -7.67 -4.20
N ALA A 177 15.37 -7.75 -5.53
CA ALA A 177 16.48 -7.72 -6.48
C ALA A 177 16.83 -6.28 -6.92
N ALA A 178 15.85 -5.35 -6.90
CA ALA A 178 16.06 -3.98 -7.30
C ALA A 178 17.04 -3.25 -6.36
N THR A 179 16.87 -3.38 -5.05
CA THR A 179 17.66 -2.62 -4.05
C THR A 179 19.18 -2.82 -4.18
N PRO A 180 19.72 -4.06 -4.28
CA PRO A 180 21.15 -4.27 -4.50
C PRO A 180 21.70 -3.59 -5.76
N PHE A 181 20.96 -3.60 -6.87
CA PHE A 181 21.35 -2.88 -8.08
C PHE A 181 21.30 -1.36 -7.87
N GLY A 182 20.35 -0.88 -7.08
CA GLY A 182 20.21 0.54 -6.75
C GLY A 182 21.39 1.06 -5.93
N LEU A 183 21.84 0.32 -4.92
CA LEU A 183 23.01 0.70 -4.12
C LEU A 183 24.30 0.67 -4.97
N LYS A 184 24.49 -0.37 -5.79
CA LYS A 184 25.61 -0.42 -6.75
C LYS A 184 25.57 0.71 -7.77
N ALA A 185 24.39 1.12 -8.21
CA ALA A 185 24.24 2.28 -9.08
C ALA A 185 24.69 3.56 -8.36
N MET A 186 24.30 3.77 -7.10
CA MET A 186 24.75 4.92 -6.31
C MET A 186 26.26 4.92 -6.08
N GLU A 187 26.83 3.79 -5.71
CA GLU A 187 28.28 3.60 -5.54
C GLU A 187 29.02 3.95 -6.83
N SER A 188 28.57 3.41 -7.96
CA SER A 188 29.17 3.66 -9.27
C SER A 188 29.00 5.12 -9.73
N LEU A 189 27.85 5.75 -9.46
CA LEU A 189 27.65 7.19 -9.71
C LEU A 189 28.54 8.05 -8.80
N GLN A 190 28.84 7.57 -7.59
CA GLN A 190 29.71 8.25 -6.64
C GLN A 190 31.16 8.22 -7.09
N GLU A 191 31.63 7.18 -7.78
CA GLU A 191 33.00 7.11 -8.34
C GLU A 191 33.30 8.33 -9.23
N ILE A 192 32.36 8.67 -10.12
CA ILE A 192 32.46 9.78 -11.07
C ILE A 192 31.99 11.13 -10.50
N ASN A 193 31.54 11.18 -9.24
CA ASN A 193 31.11 12.43 -8.60
C ASN A 193 32.35 13.27 -8.20
N PRO A 194 32.49 14.52 -8.70
CA PRO A 194 33.59 15.39 -8.30
C PRO A 194 33.49 15.88 -6.84
N GLU A 195 32.27 16.04 -6.30
CA GLU A 195 32.04 16.52 -4.93
C GLU A 195 31.50 15.38 -4.04
N LYS A 196 32.37 14.61 -3.38
CA LYS A 196 31.97 13.38 -2.67
C LYS A 196 30.93 13.59 -1.54
N ASP A 197 30.98 14.73 -0.85
CA ASP A 197 30.03 15.03 0.23
C ASP A 197 28.66 15.55 -0.27
N LYS A 198 28.48 15.77 -1.58
CA LYS A 198 27.32 16.43 -2.17
C LYS A 198 26.73 15.62 -3.32
N ALA A 199 25.41 15.49 -3.34
CA ALA A 199 24.71 14.71 -4.37
C ALA A 199 24.94 15.27 -5.79
N SER A 200 25.39 14.41 -6.72
CA SER A 200 25.51 14.75 -8.14
C SER A 200 24.16 14.78 -8.85
N ASP A 201 24.06 15.49 -9.97
CA ASP A 201 22.79 15.58 -10.72
C ASP A 201 22.24 14.21 -11.15
N ALA A 202 23.13 13.28 -11.53
CA ALA A 202 22.76 11.91 -11.85
C ALA A 202 22.21 11.15 -10.63
N GLN A 203 22.81 11.31 -9.43
CA GLN A 203 22.29 10.69 -8.21
C GLN A 203 20.90 11.22 -7.87
N ILE A 204 20.67 12.54 -7.97
CA ILE A 204 19.36 13.15 -7.71
C ILE A 204 18.31 12.62 -8.69
N MET A 205 18.62 12.59 -9.99
CA MET A 205 17.71 12.08 -11.02
C MET A 205 17.38 10.62 -10.78
N PHE A 206 18.37 9.78 -10.51
CA PHE A 206 18.18 8.36 -10.23
C PHE A 206 17.27 8.14 -9.02
N MET A 207 17.54 8.85 -7.94
CA MET A 207 16.74 8.78 -6.70
C MET A 207 15.29 9.21 -6.91
N CYS A 208 15.05 10.32 -7.62
CA CYS A 208 13.69 10.81 -7.85
C CYS A 208 12.88 9.89 -8.77
N LEU A 209 13.51 9.31 -9.80
CA LEU A 209 12.87 8.33 -10.67
C LEU A 209 12.64 6.98 -9.97
N HIS A 210 13.50 6.60 -9.03
CA HIS A 210 13.31 5.39 -8.22
C HIS A 210 12.17 5.60 -7.22
N ALA A 211 12.05 6.81 -6.65
CA ALA A 211 11.00 7.17 -5.69
C ALA A 211 9.58 7.03 -6.26
N SER A 212 9.39 7.25 -7.56
CA SER A 212 8.08 7.16 -8.19
C SER A 212 7.54 5.74 -8.38
N GLY A 213 8.26 4.72 -7.92
CA GLY A 213 7.74 3.36 -7.74
C GLY A 213 7.15 2.75 -9.02
N LEU A 214 7.83 2.92 -10.17
CA LEU A 214 7.33 2.38 -11.44
C LEU A 214 7.31 0.85 -11.39
N THR A 215 6.12 0.29 -11.14
CA THR A 215 5.89 -1.14 -11.00
C THR A 215 4.75 -1.56 -11.94
N LEU A 216 5.05 -2.47 -12.88
CA LEU A 216 4.04 -3.06 -13.75
C LEU A 216 3.27 -4.17 -13.03
N ILE A 217 3.98 -4.98 -12.25
CA ILE A 217 3.42 -6.15 -11.58
C ILE A 217 3.39 -5.89 -10.07
N ALA A 218 2.29 -5.36 -9.58
CA ALA A 218 2.08 -5.07 -8.17
C ALA A 218 1.79 -6.35 -7.35
N THR A 219 2.71 -7.32 -7.39
CA THR A 219 2.57 -8.67 -6.81
C THR A 219 2.14 -8.64 -5.35
N SER A 220 2.78 -7.79 -4.54
CA SER A 220 2.45 -7.63 -3.11
C SER A 220 1.05 -7.07 -2.91
N ILE A 221 0.60 -6.10 -3.72
CA ILE A 221 -0.73 -5.51 -3.63
C ILE A 221 -1.81 -6.54 -3.97
N ILE A 222 -1.59 -7.31 -5.05
CA ILE A 222 -2.47 -8.41 -5.43
C ILE A 222 -2.56 -9.42 -4.28
N GLY A 223 -1.42 -9.77 -3.67
CA GLY A 223 -1.37 -10.66 -2.51
C GLY A 223 -2.13 -10.12 -1.29
N TYR A 224 -1.98 -8.84 -0.95
CA TYR A 224 -2.70 -8.21 0.16
C TYR A 224 -4.21 -8.19 -0.10
N ARG A 225 -4.64 -7.86 -1.32
CA ARG A 225 -6.05 -7.83 -1.70
C ARG A 225 -6.67 -9.24 -1.69
N ALA A 226 -5.94 -10.23 -2.19
CA ALA A 226 -6.37 -11.63 -2.16
C ALA A 226 -6.50 -12.15 -0.74
N ALA A 227 -5.54 -11.85 0.14
CA ALA A 227 -5.62 -12.19 1.57
C ALA A 227 -6.79 -11.49 2.28
N ALA A 228 -7.17 -10.29 1.83
CA ALA A 228 -8.33 -9.56 2.32
C ALA A 228 -9.65 -9.92 1.60
N ASN A 229 -9.70 -11.06 0.89
CA ASN A 229 -10.88 -11.58 0.19
C ASN A 229 -11.48 -10.64 -0.88
N ALA A 230 -10.64 -9.89 -1.61
CA ALA A 230 -11.09 -9.10 -2.75
C ALA A 230 -11.72 -9.99 -3.83
N THR A 231 -12.84 -9.55 -4.42
CA THR A 231 -13.53 -10.29 -5.49
C THR A 231 -12.61 -10.46 -6.71
N ASN A 232 -11.90 -9.39 -7.06
CA ASN A 232 -10.84 -9.41 -8.06
C ASN A 232 -9.59 -8.72 -7.51
N PRO A 233 -8.61 -9.46 -6.99
CA PRO A 233 -7.40 -8.88 -6.42
C PRO A 233 -6.56 -8.03 -7.38
N ALA A 234 -6.72 -8.22 -8.70
CA ALA A 234 -5.95 -7.51 -9.71
C ALA A 234 -6.62 -6.24 -10.24
N ASP A 235 -7.87 -5.94 -9.88
CA ASP A 235 -8.64 -4.78 -10.40
C ASP A 235 -7.95 -3.42 -10.23
N VAL A 236 -7.11 -3.26 -9.20
CA VAL A 236 -6.31 -2.05 -8.95
C VAL A 236 -5.06 -1.93 -9.83
N MET A 237 -4.65 -2.99 -10.53
CA MET A 237 -3.36 -3.03 -11.22
C MET A 237 -3.26 -1.97 -12.31
N LEU A 238 -4.29 -1.79 -13.13
CA LEU A 238 -4.30 -0.78 -14.17
C LEU A 238 -4.23 0.66 -13.61
N PRO A 239 -5.06 1.04 -12.62
CA PRO A 239 -4.89 2.28 -11.87
C PRO A 239 -3.48 2.49 -11.28
N CYS A 240 -2.88 1.44 -10.70
CA CYS A 240 -1.52 1.49 -10.16
C CYS A 240 -0.47 1.79 -11.23
N ILE A 241 -0.56 1.13 -12.39
CA ILE A 241 0.33 1.34 -13.53
C ILE A 241 0.22 2.79 -14.00
N ILE A 242 -0.99 3.29 -14.23
CA ILE A 242 -1.21 4.68 -14.68
C ILE A 242 -0.62 5.67 -13.68
N THR A 243 -0.89 5.48 -12.38
CA THR A 243 -0.43 6.38 -11.33
C THR A 243 1.09 6.40 -11.23
N SER A 244 1.76 5.24 -11.25
CA SER A 244 3.22 5.15 -11.17
C SER A 244 3.92 5.69 -12.42
N PHE A 245 3.32 5.54 -13.61
CA PHE A 245 3.81 6.19 -14.84
C PHE A 245 3.73 7.71 -14.74
N ILE A 246 2.59 8.27 -14.27
CA ILE A 246 2.44 9.71 -14.09
C ILE A 246 3.45 10.24 -13.05
N GLY A 247 3.64 9.52 -11.95
CA GLY A 247 4.66 9.85 -10.95
C GLY A 247 6.08 9.88 -11.54
N THR A 248 6.42 8.89 -12.36
CA THR A 248 7.74 8.81 -13.02
C THR A 248 7.95 9.92 -14.04
N ILE A 249 6.91 10.27 -14.80
CA ILE A 249 6.92 11.43 -15.70
C ILE A 249 7.11 12.72 -14.91
N ALA A 250 6.38 12.91 -13.80
CA ALA A 250 6.51 14.08 -12.95
C ALA A 250 7.92 14.21 -12.37
N ALA A 251 8.49 13.12 -11.84
CA ALA A 251 9.86 13.08 -11.34
C ALA A 251 10.86 13.48 -12.43
N PHE A 252 10.75 12.89 -13.62
CA PHE A 252 11.61 13.21 -14.76
C PHE A 252 11.53 14.68 -15.16
N LEU A 253 10.31 15.23 -15.29
CA LEU A 253 10.08 16.61 -15.69
C LEU A 253 10.57 17.61 -14.64
N ILE A 254 10.24 17.40 -13.37
CA ILE A 254 10.64 18.32 -12.28
C ILE A 254 12.16 18.38 -12.17
N VAL A 255 12.83 17.22 -12.13
CA VAL A 255 14.29 17.16 -12.03
C VAL A 255 14.93 17.67 -13.31
N GLY A 256 14.42 17.26 -14.48
CA GLY A 256 14.99 17.65 -15.77
C GLY A 256 14.88 19.14 -16.05
N ILE A 257 13.78 19.80 -15.68
CA ILE A 257 13.64 21.26 -15.74
C ILE A 257 14.67 21.92 -14.81
N LYS A 258 14.79 21.44 -13.57
CA LYS A 258 15.73 22.00 -12.59
C LYS A 258 17.19 21.82 -12.99
N GLN A 259 17.53 20.72 -13.64
CA GLN A 259 18.86 20.42 -14.17
C GLN A 259 19.09 20.95 -15.59
N LYS A 260 18.09 21.59 -16.21
CA LYS A 260 18.13 22.08 -17.59
C LYS A 260 18.52 21.01 -18.62
N ILE A 261 18.01 19.79 -18.44
CA ILE A 261 18.21 18.68 -19.38
C ILE A 261 17.58 19.03 -20.72
N ASN A 262 18.29 18.74 -21.81
CA ASN A 262 17.77 19.00 -23.15
C ASN A 262 16.72 17.95 -23.56
N PHE A 263 15.45 18.28 -23.39
CA PHE A 263 14.32 17.42 -23.78
C PHE A 263 14.13 17.27 -25.30
N LYS A 264 14.86 18.02 -26.15
CA LYS A 264 14.64 18.06 -27.61
C LYS A 264 15.04 16.78 -28.35
N SER A 265 15.56 15.77 -27.66
CA SER A 265 15.87 14.52 -28.33
C SER A 265 14.57 13.87 -28.82
N ALA A 266 14.43 13.69 -30.13
CA ALA A 266 13.21 13.17 -30.76
C ALA A 266 12.74 11.86 -30.10
N SER A 267 13.66 10.97 -29.70
CA SER A 267 13.27 9.72 -29.04
C SER A 267 12.66 9.90 -27.66
N LEU A 268 13.16 10.84 -26.83
CA LEU A 268 12.59 11.07 -25.50
C LEU A 268 11.18 11.67 -25.63
N ILE A 269 10.99 12.60 -26.56
CA ILE A 269 9.67 13.20 -26.84
C ILE A 269 8.72 12.12 -27.36
N VAL A 270 9.13 11.29 -28.32
CA VAL A 270 8.28 10.23 -28.86
C VAL A 270 7.87 9.23 -27.79
N VAL A 271 8.79 8.81 -26.92
CA VAL A 271 8.46 7.88 -25.81
C VAL A 271 7.52 8.55 -24.81
N LEU A 272 7.81 9.77 -24.38
CA LEU A 272 7.00 10.49 -23.40
C LEU A 272 5.59 10.77 -23.93
N MET A 273 5.49 11.32 -25.15
CA MET A 273 4.21 11.61 -25.80
C MET A 273 3.45 10.33 -26.12
N GLY A 274 4.13 9.24 -26.49
CA GLY A 274 3.51 7.93 -26.69
C GLY A 274 2.89 7.37 -25.41
N LEU A 275 3.60 7.45 -24.29
CA LEU A 275 3.08 7.04 -22.97
C LEU A 275 1.89 7.90 -22.55
N ILE A 276 2.00 9.23 -22.66
CA ILE A 276 0.91 10.15 -22.33
C ILE A 276 -0.30 9.88 -23.22
N ALA A 277 -0.11 9.74 -24.54
CA ALA A 277 -1.20 9.45 -25.47
C ALA A 277 -1.87 8.10 -25.18
N GLY A 278 -1.10 7.08 -24.80
CA GLY A 278 -1.64 5.78 -24.38
C GLY A 278 -2.51 5.88 -23.13
N ILE A 279 -2.02 6.58 -22.10
CA ILE A 279 -2.77 6.80 -20.84
C ILE A 279 -4.04 7.61 -21.12
N VAL A 280 -3.92 8.74 -21.82
CA VAL A 280 -5.06 9.61 -22.15
C VAL A 280 -6.08 8.88 -23.01
N GLY A 281 -5.64 8.17 -24.05
CA GLY A 281 -6.53 7.38 -24.91
C GLY A 281 -7.29 6.31 -24.15
N LEU A 282 -6.62 5.62 -23.23
CA LEU A 282 -7.25 4.64 -22.35
C LEU A 282 -8.27 5.30 -21.41
N LEU A 283 -7.92 6.42 -20.77
CA LEU A 283 -8.84 7.16 -19.89
C LEU A 283 -10.06 7.68 -20.65
N MET A 284 -9.87 8.16 -21.88
CA MET A 284 -10.96 8.60 -22.77
C MET A 284 -11.89 7.46 -23.15
N TYR A 285 -11.34 6.27 -23.43
CA TYR A 285 -12.15 5.07 -23.69
C TYR A 285 -12.95 4.66 -22.46
N VAL A 286 -12.31 4.58 -21.29
CA VAL A 286 -12.98 4.25 -20.02
C VAL A 286 -14.08 5.27 -19.68
N ASN A 287 -13.93 6.53 -20.08
CA ASN A 287 -14.93 7.56 -19.84
C ASN A 287 -16.22 7.38 -20.64
N GLN A 288 -16.17 6.65 -21.77
CA GLN A 288 -17.37 6.35 -22.55
C GLN A 288 -18.21 5.22 -21.92
N LEU A 289 -17.64 4.49 -20.97
CA LEU A 289 -18.32 3.39 -20.27
C LEU A 289 -19.11 3.91 -19.08
N ASP A 290 -20.26 3.30 -18.82
CA ASP A 290 -21.01 3.47 -17.59
C ASP A 290 -20.29 2.77 -16.40
N LEU A 291 -20.81 2.93 -15.18
CA LEU A 291 -20.14 2.38 -13.98
C LEU A 291 -19.98 0.85 -14.03
N ILE A 292 -20.95 0.14 -14.61
CA ILE A 292 -20.90 -1.32 -14.79
C ILE A 292 -19.82 -1.67 -15.83
N GLY A 293 -19.83 -0.99 -16.98
CA GLY A 293 -18.84 -1.16 -18.04
C GLY A 293 -17.42 -0.84 -17.58
N LYS A 294 -17.21 0.22 -16.78
CA LYS A 294 -15.91 0.56 -16.18
C LYS A 294 -15.38 -0.56 -15.29
N ASN A 295 -16.21 -1.06 -14.36
CA ASN A 295 -15.83 -2.15 -13.47
C ASN A 295 -15.54 -3.44 -14.25
N TYR A 296 -16.38 -3.77 -15.24
CA TYR A 296 -16.19 -4.94 -16.09
C TYR A 296 -14.89 -4.85 -16.90
N PHE A 297 -14.67 -3.74 -17.61
CA PHE A 297 -13.47 -3.54 -18.42
C PHE A 297 -12.20 -3.60 -17.56
N THR A 298 -12.18 -2.85 -16.46
CA THR A 298 -11.01 -2.73 -15.59
C THR A 298 -10.65 -4.07 -14.95
N SER A 299 -11.66 -4.81 -14.49
CA SER A 299 -11.49 -6.13 -13.88
C SER A 299 -10.92 -7.14 -14.88
N ASN A 300 -11.52 -7.22 -16.07
CA ASN A 300 -11.11 -8.19 -17.09
C ASN A 300 -9.76 -7.84 -17.70
N LEU A 301 -9.50 -6.55 -17.99
CA LEU A 301 -8.22 -6.11 -18.54
C LEU A 301 -7.09 -6.37 -17.53
N SER A 302 -7.31 -6.08 -16.25
CA SER A 302 -6.29 -6.33 -15.23
C SER A 302 -6.05 -7.83 -15.03
N ALA A 303 -7.10 -8.66 -15.00
CA ALA A 303 -6.95 -10.10 -14.93
C ALA A 303 -6.24 -10.67 -16.17
N LEU A 304 -6.56 -10.17 -17.37
CA LEU A 304 -5.93 -10.59 -18.62
C LEU A 304 -4.44 -10.23 -18.63
N ILE A 305 -4.07 -9.02 -18.23
CA ILE A 305 -2.67 -8.60 -18.13
C ILE A 305 -1.91 -9.54 -17.19
N LEU A 306 -2.49 -9.89 -16.04
CA LEU A 306 -1.88 -10.82 -15.09
C LEU A 306 -1.68 -12.22 -15.71
N VAL A 307 -2.70 -12.78 -16.36
CA VAL A 307 -2.60 -14.10 -17.03
C VAL A 307 -1.55 -14.08 -18.14
N VAL A 308 -1.52 -13.01 -18.95
CA VAL A 308 -0.52 -12.82 -20.02
C VAL A 308 0.88 -12.75 -19.45
N ILE A 309 1.10 -12.06 -18.33
CA ILE A 309 2.41 -12.00 -17.66
C ILE A 309 2.83 -13.38 -17.17
N ILE A 310 1.93 -14.15 -16.56
CA ILE A 310 2.22 -15.50 -16.08
C ILE A 310 2.58 -16.41 -17.26
N ALA A 311 1.73 -16.43 -18.29
CA ALA A 311 1.95 -17.22 -19.50
C ALA A 311 3.27 -16.82 -20.20
N PHE A 312 3.51 -15.52 -20.35
CA PHE A 312 4.76 -14.99 -20.90
C PHE A 312 5.97 -15.45 -20.08
N THR A 313 5.89 -15.38 -18.75
CA THR A 313 6.99 -15.80 -17.86
C THR A 313 7.31 -17.28 -18.09
N LEU A 314 6.30 -18.15 -18.05
CA LEU A 314 6.48 -19.60 -18.21
C LEU A 314 7.01 -19.96 -19.60
N ILE A 315 6.42 -19.40 -20.67
CA ILE A 315 6.85 -19.64 -22.05
C ILE A 315 8.28 -19.11 -22.27
N PHE A 316 8.58 -17.90 -21.79
CA PHE A 316 9.89 -17.30 -21.94
C PHE A 316 10.97 -18.10 -21.21
N SER A 317 10.67 -18.59 -20.00
CA SER A 317 11.57 -19.45 -19.24
C SER A 317 11.79 -20.81 -19.91
N PHE A 318 10.75 -21.40 -20.50
CA PHE A 318 10.86 -22.62 -21.30
C PHE A 318 11.75 -22.41 -22.53
N VAL A 319 11.51 -21.36 -23.32
CA VAL A 319 12.33 -21.02 -24.50
C VAL A 319 13.80 -20.72 -24.13
N LYS A 320 14.05 -20.27 -22.90
CA LYS A 320 15.39 -19.94 -22.38
C LYS A 320 15.95 -20.99 -21.42
N GLU A 321 15.49 -22.23 -21.51
CA GLU A 321 15.95 -23.34 -20.66
C GLU A 321 17.49 -23.48 -20.59
N LYS A 322 18.21 -23.20 -21.69
CA LYS A 322 19.68 -23.19 -21.71
C LYS A 322 20.31 -22.34 -20.61
N LYS A 323 19.72 -21.18 -20.28
CA LYS A 323 20.22 -20.31 -19.21
C LYS A 323 20.05 -20.91 -17.81
N PHE A 324 19.01 -21.73 -17.62
CA PHE A 324 18.81 -22.44 -16.36
C PHE A 324 19.87 -23.53 -16.19
N VAL A 325 20.18 -24.25 -17.28
CA VAL A 325 21.28 -25.23 -17.31
C VAL A 325 22.64 -24.56 -17.02
N GLU A 326 22.91 -23.39 -17.63
CA GLU A 326 24.12 -22.59 -17.34
C GLU A 326 24.18 -22.13 -15.87
N ALA A 327 23.03 -21.79 -15.29
CA ALA A 327 22.88 -21.46 -13.88
C ALA A 327 22.86 -22.69 -12.95
N LYS A 328 23.10 -23.90 -13.49
CA LYS A 328 23.09 -25.19 -12.78
C LYS A 328 21.78 -25.44 -12.00
N THR A 329 20.65 -25.11 -12.61
CA THR A 329 19.32 -25.32 -12.02
C THR A 329 18.29 -25.68 -13.09
N THR A 330 17.13 -26.20 -12.69
CA THR A 330 15.97 -26.38 -13.59
C THR A 330 14.96 -25.25 -13.46
N VAL A 331 14.03 -25.14 -14.41
CA VAL A 331 12.91 -24.18 -14.31
C VAL A 331 12.11 -24.41 -13.02
N PHE A 332 11.84 -25.66 -12.67
CA PHE A 332 11.09 -25.98 -11.45
C PHE A 332 11.88 -25.64 -10.17
N GLU A 333 13.16 -26.02 -10.09
CA GLU A 333 14.02 -25.67 -8.95
C GLU A 333 14.19 -24.17 -8.77
N ALA A 334 14.34 -23.43 -9.88
CA ALA A 334 14.39 -21.98 -9.86
C ALA A 334 13.09 -21.38 -9.30
N PHE A 335 11.93 -21.91 -9.72
CA PHE A 335 10.64 -21.50 -9.16
C PHE A 335 10.57 -21.78 -7.65
N VAL A 336 10.96 -22.98 -7.20
CA VAL A 336 10.94 -23.35 -5.77
C VAL A 336 11.90 -22.47 -4.95
N SER A 337 13.08 -22.17 -5.49
CA SER A 337 14.05 -21.27 -4.87
C SER A 337 13.47 -19.84 -4.71
N GLY A 338 12.82 -19.34 -5.76
CA GLY A 338 12.07 -18.08 -5.71
C GLY A 338 10.93 -18.11 -4.70
N ALA A 339 10.17 -19.20 -4.64
CA ALA A 339 9.07 -19.36 -3.70
C ALA A 339 9.54 -19.35 -2.24
N ASN A 340 10.69 -19.96 -1.95
CA ASN A 340 11.31 -19.90 -0.63
C ASN A 340 11.69 -18.47 -0.23
N ASN A 341 12.12 -17.62 -1.18
CA ASN A 341 12.34 -16.19 -0.91
C ASN A 341 11.03 -15.47 -0.55
N GLY A 342 9.91 -15.84 -1.19
CA GLY A 342 8.59 -15.34 -0.83
C GLY A 342 8.18 -15.71 0.60
N ILE A 343 8.43 -16.96 1.01
CA ILE A 343 8.19 -17.40 2.40
C ILE A 343 9.02 -16.59 3.39
N LYS A 344 10.33 -16.45 3.16
CA LYS A 344 11.22 -15.65 4.02
C LYS A 344 10.74 -14.21 4.12
N THR A 345 10.25 -13.64 3.01
CA THR A 345 9.70 -12.29 2.97
C THR A 345 8.48 -12.17 3.87
N GLY A 346 7.51 -13.08 3.77
CA GLY A 346 6.34 -13.08 4.64
C GLY A 346 6.68 -13.24 6.12
N VAL A 347 7.62 -14.14 6.47
CA VAL A 347 8.13 -14.30 7.85
C VAL A 347 8.78 -13.01 8.36
N THR A 348 9.55 -12.33 7.51
CA THR A 348 10.20 -11.05 7.86
C THR A 348 9.18 -9.94 8.08
N ILE A 349 8.10 -9.91 7.30
CA ILE A 349 7.05 -8.87 7.37
C ILE A 349 6.13 -9.07 8.58
N PHE A 350 5.93 -10.30 9.04
CA PHE A 350 4.96 -10.65 10.09
C PHE A 350 5.09 -9.81 11.37
N PRO A 351 6.27 -9.68 12.03
CA PRO A 351 6.37 -8.92 13.28
C PRO A 351 5.96 -7.46 13.11
N TYR A 352 6.27 -6.86 11.95
CA TYR A 352 5.89 -5.50 11.65
C TYR A 352 4.37 -5.37 11.52
N VAL A 353 3.75 -6.21 10.68
CA VAL A 353 2.30 -6.18 10.43
C VAL A 353 1.52 -6.44 11.73
N LEU A 354 1.95 -7.41 12.53
CA LEU A 354 1.36 -7.70 13.84
C LEU A 354 1.39 -6.48 14.76
N GLY A 355 2.57 -5.88 14.97
CA GLY A 355 2.71 -4.72 15.85
C GLY A 355 1.88 -3.52 15.38
N MET A 356 1.84 -3.28 14.07
CA MET A 356 1.08 -2.16 13.50
C MET A 356 -0.43 -2.40 13.59
N LEU A 357 -0.94 -3.59 13.24
CA LEU A 357 -2.36 -3.88 13.32
C LEU A 357 -2.87 -3.88 14.76
N VAL A 358 -2.07 -4.36 15.72
CA VAL A 358 -2.39 -4.25 17.15
C VAL A 358 -2.46 -2.79 17.60
N ALA A 359 -1.50 -1.95 17.18
CA ALA A 359 -1.53 -0.53 17.51
C ALA A 359 -2.73 0.20 16.87
N ILE A 360 -3.06 -0.13 15.61
CA ILE A 360 -4.21 0.43 14.90
C ILE A 360 -5.52 -0.04 15.54
N SER A 361 -5.66 -1.32 15.87
CA SER A 361 -6.80 -1.88 16.60
C SER A 361 -7.06 -1.11 17.89
N LEU A 362 -6.01 -0.90 18.71
CA LEU A 362 -6.12 -0.13 19.94
C LEU A 362 -6.50 1.34 19.67
N PHE A 363 -5.92 1.94 18.64
CA PHE A 363 -6.21 3.32 18.24
C PHE A 363 -7.65 3.52 17.75
N ARG A 364 -8.17 2.60 16.95
CA ARG A 364 -9.56 2.63 16.47
C ARG A 364 -10.55 2.35 17.60
N ASN A 365 -10.29 1.33 18.41
CA ASN A 365 -11.16 0.94 19.52
C ASN A 365 -11.12 1.95 20.69
N SER A 366 -10.07 2.78 20.77
CA SER A 366 -10.06 3.93 21.69
C SER A 366 -11.05 5.02 21.31
N GLY A 367 -11.50 5.10 20.05
CA GLY A 367 -12.32 6.20 19.53
C GLY A 367 -11.51 7.44 19.11
N LEU A 368 -10.23 7.52 19.45
CA LEU A 368 -9.36 8.64 19.08
C LEU A 368 -9.18 8.75 17.56
N PHE A 369 -9.11 7.62 16.85
CA PHE A 369 -9.05 7.61 15.38
C PHE A 369 -10.27 8.28 14.75
N GLU A 370 -11.48 7.97 15.23
CA GLU A 370 -12.72 8.53 14.66
C GLU A 370 -12.82 10.03 14.92
N ILE A 371 -12.38 10.51 16.08
CA ILE A 371 -12.28 11.94 16.35
C ILE A 371 -11.37 12.59 15.30
N ILE A 372 -10.14 12.11 15.16
CA ILE A 372 -9.17 12.67 14.20
C ILE A 372 -9.68 12.58 12.75
N SER A 373 -10.23 11.43 12.36
CA SER A 373 -10.78 11.21 11.01
C SER A 373 -11.94 12.15 10.72
N ASN A 374 -12.87 12.36 11.66
CA ASN A 374 -14.00 13.26 11.47
C ASN A 374 -13.56 14.74 11.35
N TRP A 375 -12.53 15.15 12.10
CA TRP A 375 -11.95 16.49 11.96
C TRP A 375 -11.30 16.71 10.59
N ILE A 376 -10.57 15.71 10.10
CA ILE A 376 -10.01 15.73 8.74
C ILE A 376 -11.14 15.76 7.71
N ALA A 377 -12.12 14.86 7.83
CA ALA A 377 -13.26 14.76 6.93
C ALA A 377 -14.08 16.04 6.88
N PHE A 378 -14.27 16.75 7.99
CA PHE A 378 -14.96 18.04 8.01
C PHE A 378 -14.22 19.11 7.16
N GLY A 379 -12.90 19.18 7.30
CA GLY A 379 -12.06 20.09 6.49
C GLY A 379 -12.14 19.77 4.99
N PHE A 380 -12.05 18.48 4.65
CA PHE A 380 -12.07 18.01 3.26
C PHE A 380 -13.46 17.98 2.62
N SER A 381 -14.52 17.78 3.41
CA SER A 381 -15.91 17.83 2.95
C SER A 381 -16.28 19.22 2.44
N SER A 382 -15.71 20.28 3.04
CA SER A 382 -15.85 21.67 2.58
C SER A 382 -15.24 21.90 1.19
N MET A 383 -14.35 21.01 0.76
CA MET A 383 -13.72 21.01 -0.57
C MET A 383 -14.38 20.01 -1.55
N GLY A 384 -15.47 19.35 -1.14
CA GLY A 384 -16.17 18.34 -1.94
C GLY A 384 -15.49 16.97 -2.01
N VAL A 385 -14.54 16.67 -1.13
CA VAL A 385 -13.85 15.38 -1.09
C VAL A 385 -14.68 14.34 -0.34
N SER A 386 -14.84 13.16 -0.93
CA SER A 386 -15.64 12.07 -0.34
C SER A 386 -14.96 11.45 0.87
N LYS A 387 -15.76 10.93 1.82
CA LYS A 387 -15.24 10.30 3.05
C LYS A 387 -14.31 9.11 2.75
N GLY A 388 -14.59 8.35 1.69
CA GLY A 388 -13.74 7.23 1.29
C GLY A 388 -12.31 7.65 0.91
N ILE A 389 -12.13 8.87 0.38
CA ILE A 389 -10.80 9.42 0.10
C ILE A 389 -10.10 9.80 1.40
N THR A 390 -10.81 10.45 2.33
CA THR A 390 -10.23 10.87 3.62
C THR A 390 -9.84 9.68 4.49
N ASP A 391 -10.62 8.60 4.45
CA ASP A 391 -10.34 7.35 5.17
C ASP A 391 -9.07 6.64 4.63
N ALA A 392 -8.65 6.91 3.38
CA ALA A 392 -7.44 6.35 2.77
C ALA A 392 -6.18 7.22 2.99
N LEU A 393 -6.33 8.48 3.43
CA LEU A 393 -5.21 9.42 3.63
C LEU A 393 -4.11 8.93 4.59
N PRO A 394 -4.40 8.16 5.67
CA PRO A 394 -3.34 7.64 6.53
C PRO A 394 -2.27 6.84 5.78
N VAL A 395 -2.67 6.08 4.75
CA VAL A 395 -1.72 5.33 3.90
C VAL A 395 -0.84 6.29 3.11
N ALA A 396 -1.43 7.29 2.46
CA ALA A 396 -0.70 8.31 1.70
C ALA A 396 0.29 9.12 2.56
N ILE A 397 -0.13 9.52 3.77
CA ILE A 397 0.71 10.30 4.69
C ILE A 397 1.90 9.48 5.19
N LEU A 398 1.70 8.19 5.48
CA LEU A 398 2.76 7.34 6.00
C LEU A 398 3.70 6.80 4.93
N ARG A 399 3.26 6.74 3.66
CA ARG A 399 4.03 6.15 2.56
C ARG A 399 5.46 6.72 2.44
N PRO A 400 5.69 8.06 2.45
CA PRO A 400 7.03 8.63 2.35
C PRO A 400 7.95 8.24 3.53
N PHE A 401 7.37 8.01 4.71
CA PHE A 401 8.12 7.70 5.94
C PHE A 401 8.40 6.21 6.09
N SER A 402 7.42 5.37 5.74
CA SER A 402 7.50 3.93 5.97
C SER A 402 6.60 3.12 5.07
N SER A 403 7.24 2.28 4.27
CA SER A 403 6.58 1.25 3.47
C SER A 403 5.90 0.19 4.35
N ALA A 404 6.51 -0.22 5.47
CA ALA A 404 5.86 -1.11 6.41
C ALA A 404 4.65 -0.43 7.08
N GLY A 405 4.83 0.81 7.55
CA GLY A 405 3.78 1.61 8.20
C GLY A 405 2.53 1.78 7.34
N SER A 406 2.72 2.21 6.09
CA SER A 406 1.62 2.39 5.14
C SER A 406 0.91 1.06 4.83
N ARG A 407 1.63 -0.07 4.79
CA ARG A 407 1.03 -1.40 4.60
C ARG A 407 0.11 -1.81 5.74
N GLY A 408 0.46 -1.47 6.99
CA GLY A 408 -0.42 -1.72 8.14
C GLY A 408 -1.77 -1.02 7.98
N PHE A 409 -1.76 0.26 7.60
CA PHE A 409 -2.98 1.03 7.33
C PHE A 409 -3.72 0.57 6.07
N LEU A 410 -3.02 0.10 5.04
CA LEU A 410 -3.66 -0.53 3.88
C LEU A 410 -4.47 -1.76 4.31
N ILE A 411 -3.86 -2.67 5.06
CA ILE A 411 -4.54 -3.89 5.53
C ILE A 411 -5.72 -3.54 6.45
N ASP A 412 -5.53 -2.59 7.37
CA ASP A 412 -6.61 -2.09 8.22
C ASP A 412 -7.77 -1.49 7.40
N SER A 413 -7.47 -0.72 6.34
CA SER A 413 -8.49 -0.15 5.46
C SER A 413 -9.32 -1.24 4.77
N MET A 414 -8.69 -2.32 4.29
CA MET A 414 -9.39 -3.43 3.64
C MET A 414 -10.21 -4.24 4.66
N ASN A 415 -9.68 -4.46 5.86
CA ASN A 415 -10.40 -5.14 6.93
C ASN A 415 -11.58 -4.32 7.44
N THR A 416 -11.45 -2.99 7.50
CA THR A 416 -12.47 -2.09 8.04
C THR A 416 -13.57 -1.83 7.01
N PHE A 417 -13.19 -1.36 5.81
CA PHE A 417 -14.11 -0.88 4.78
C PHE A 417 -14.41 -1.92 3.69
N GLY A 418 -13.65 -3.01 3.63
CA GLY A 418 -13.70 -4.02 2.57
C GLY A 418 -12.65 -3.76 1.48
N ALA A 419 -12.05 -4.82 0.95
CA ALA A 419 -11.03 -4.70 -0.09
C ALA A 419 -11.55 -4.06 -1.39
N ASP A 420 -12.81 -4.29 -1.75
CA ASP A 420 -13.43 -3.74 -2.97
C ASP A 420 -14.04 -2.34 -2.78
N SER A 421 -13.96 -1.77 -1.57
CA SER A 421 -14.38 -0.39 -1.32
C SER A 421 -13.46 0.62 -2.01
N LEU A 422 -13.96 1.83 -2.26
CA LEU A 422 -13.13 2.93 -2.76
C LEU A 422 -11.90 3.15 -1.86
N THR A 423 -12.09 3.12 -0.54
CA THR A 423 -11.00 3.27 0.44
C THR A 423 -9.95 2.18 0.31
N GLY A 424 -10.35 0.91 0.19
CA GLY A 424 -9.44 -0.23 0.04
C GLY A 424 -8.67 -0.19 -1.28
N ARG A 425 -9.35 0.16 -2.38
CA ARG A 425 -8.74 0.31 -3.72
C ARG A 425 -7.79 1.50 -3.78
N LEU A 426 -8.19 2.67 -3.28
CA LEU A 426 -7.36 3.87 -3.24
C LEU A 426 -6.12 3.66 -2.36
N SER A 427 -6.28 3.04 -1.18
CA SER A 427 -5.17 2.66 -0.32
C SER A 427 -4.19 1.71 -1.04
N SER A 428 -4.70 0.78 -1.85
CA SER A 428 -3.88 -0.12 -2.67
C SER A 428 -3.08 0.66 -3.72
N ILE A 429 -3.69 1.68 -4.35
CA ILE A 429 -3.03 2.54 -5.34
C ILE A 429 -1.95 3.40 -4.68
N PHE A 430 -2.22 4.03 -3.53
CA PHE A 430 -1.21 4.78 -2.77
C PHE A 430 -0.01 3.92 -2.40
N GLN A 431 -0.27 2.68 -1.98
CA GLN A 431 0.77 1.74 -1.60
C GLN A 431 1.66 1.33 -2.79
N CYS A 432 1.11 1.37 -4.01
CA CYS A 432 1.83 1.03 -5.24
C CYS A 432 2.52 2.23 -5.90
N SER A 433 2.06 3.46 -5.66
CA SER A 433 2.41 4.62 -6.51
C SER A 433 3.72 5.33 -6.19
N ALA A 434 4.37 5.02 -5.07
CA ALA A 434 5.59 5.69 -4.63
C ALA A 434 6.37 4.77 -3.69
N GLU A 435 7.66 5.03 -3.48
CA GLU A 435 8.51 4.37 -2.49
C GLU A 435 8.63 5.17 -1.19
N SER A 436 9.25 4.59 -0.15
CA SER A 436 9.48 5.32 1.11
C SER A 436 10.61 6.34 1.01
N THR A 437 10.28 7.58 0.61
CA THR A 437 11.21 8.70 0.39
C THR A 437 12.30 8.86 1.44
N PHE A 438 11.94 8.93 2.73
CA PHE A 438 12.94 9.14 3.79
C PHE A 438 13.87 7.95 3.98
N TYR A 439 13.35 6.72 3.86
CA TYR A 439 14.14 5.51 3.97
C TYR A 439 15.10 5.37 2.77
N VAL A 440 14.59 5.57 1.56
CA VAL A 440 15.39 5.50 0.34
C VAL A 440 16.53 6.50 0.39
N ILE A 441 16.27 7.76 0.77
CA ILE A 441 17.32 8.78 0.97
C ILE A 441 18.37 8.31 1.98
N ALA A 442 17.94 7.83 3.15
CA ALA A 442 18.86 7.42 4.21
C ALA A 442 19.76 6.24 3.77
N VAL A 443 19.19 5.24 3.11
CA VAL A 443 19.93 4.04 2.68
C VAL A 443 20.84 4.34 1.49
N TYR A 444 20.34 5.02 0.47
CA TYR A 444 21.06 5.22 -0.79
C TYR A 444 22.13 6.31 -0.70
N PHE A 445 21.88 7.43 0.01
CA PHE A 445 22.94 8.41 0.26
C PHE A 445 23.87 7.97 1.40
N GLY A 446 23.34 7.22 2.37
CA GLY A 446 24.13 6.64 3.45
C GLY A 446 25.18 5.65 2.94
N SER A 447 24.85 4.80 1.96
CA SER A 447 25.80 3.82 1.39
C SER A 447 27.01 4.47 0.71
N ILE A 448 26.87 5.73 0.25
CA ILE A 448 27.94 6.49 -0.41
C ILE A 448 28.46 7.68 0.41
N ASN A 449 28.06 7.78 1.69
CA ASN A 449 28.46 8.82 2.64
C ASN A 449 28.20 10.28 2.17
N VAL A 450 27.17 10.51 1.36
CA VAL A 450 26.78 11.87 0.94
C VAL A 450 26.03 12.57 2.07
N LYS A 451 26.49 13.76 2.47
CA LYS A 451 25.88 14.54 3.57
C LYS A 451 24.90 15.59 3.05
N ASN A 452 25.23 16.22 1.92
CA ASN A 452 24.39 17.25 1.30
C ASN A 452 23.56 16.65 0.16
N THR A 453 22.29 16.36 0.45
CA THR A 453 21.32 15.80 -0.51
C THR A 453 20.71 16.86 -1.45
N ARG A 454 21.16 18.13 -1.36
CA ARG A 454 20.69 19.27 -2.15
C ARG A 454 19.17 19.41 -2.11
N TYR A 455 18.50 19.29 -3.26
CA TYR A 455 17.05 19.43 -3.40
C TYR A 455 16.32 18.09 -3.52
N THR A 456 17.00 16.96 -3.32
CA THR A 456 16.45 15.62 -3.53
C THR A 456 15.21 15.36 -2.69
N LEU A 457 15.29 15.63 -1.37
CA LEU A 457 14.17 15.42 -0.45
C LEU A 457 12.92 16.21 -0.86
N GLY A 458 13.08 17.51 -1.13
CA GLY A 458 11.96 18.37 -1.53
C GLY A 458 11.33 17.94 -2.85
N THR A 459 12.14 17.49 -3.82
CA THR A 459 11.61 16.97 -5.08
C THR A 459 10.91 15.63 -4.91
N MET A 460 11.45 14.69 -4.13
CA MET A 460 10.79 13.41 -3.88
C MET A 460 9.45 13.59 -3.16
N LEU A 461 9.37 14.46 -2.15
CA LEU A 461 8.10 14.76 -1.46
C LEU A 461 7.07 15.43 -2.38
N LEU A 462 7.52 16.27 -3.33
CA LEU A 462 6.62 16.85 -4.33
C LEU A 462 6.10 15.78 -5.30
N VAL A 463 6.95 14.83 -5.71
CA VAL A 463 6.54 13.69 -6.52
C VAL A 463 5.56 12.79 -5.76
N ASP A 464 5.81 12.51 -4.48
CA ASP A 464 4.88 11.76 -3.61
C ASP A 464 3.51 12.44 -3.57
N LEU A 465 3.47 13.76 -3.41
CA LEU A 465 2.22 14.53 -3.45
C LEU A 465 1.50 14.40 -4.79
N ILE A 466 2.24 14.46 -5.91
CA ILE A 466 1.67 14.27 -7.25
C ILE A 466 1.11 12.86 -7.41
N CYS A 467 1.81 11.84 -6.91
CA CYS A 467 1.33 10.46 -6.91
C CYS A 467 0.04 10.32 -6.09
N VAL A 468 -0.05 10.96 -4.92
CA VAL A 468 -1.27 10.96 -4.09
C VAL A 468 -2.44 11.62 -4.82
N ILE A 469 -2.24 12.81 -5.38
CA ILE A 469 -3.29 13.51 -6.13
C ILE A 469 -3.74 12.68 -7.34
N THR A 470 -2.77 12.12 -8.07
CA THR A 470 -3.04 11.28 -9.24
C THR A 470 -3.81 10.01 -8.85
N ALA A 471 -3.41 9.34 -7.77
CA ALA A 471 -4.09 8.15 -7.27
C ALA A 471 -5.55 8.43 -6.93
N ILE A 472 -5.84 9.59 -6.32
CA ILE A 472 -7.22 10.01 -6.03
C ILE A 472 -8.02 10.17 -7.33
N PHE A 473 -7.50 10.93 -8.30
CA PHE A 473 -8.19 11.12 -9.58
C PHE A 473 -8.40 9.83 -10.34
N VAL A 474 -7.38 8.98 -10.43
CA VAL A 474 -7.44 7.71 -11.14
C VAL A 474 -8.41 6.77 -10.41
N ALA A 475 -8.36 6.66 -9.08
CA ALA A 475 -9.30 5.82 -8.34
C ALA A 475 -10.74 6.26 -8.58
N SER A 476 -11.04 7.56 -8.47
CA SER A 476 -12.39 8.11 -8.72
C SER A 476 -12.84 8.02 -10.18
N TRP A 477 -11.91 7.88 -11.12
CA TRP A 477 -12.25 7.70 -12.54
C TRP A 477 -12.70 6.27 -12.85
N PHE A 478 -12.07 5.30 -12.18
CA PHE A 478 -12.21 3.87 -12.41
C PHE A 478 -13.26 3.20 -11.52
N PHE A 479 -13.44 3.68 -10.29
CA PHE A 479 -14.33 3.13 -9.26
C PHE A 479 -15.28 4.20 -8.73
#